data_AF-A0A348WID7-F1
#
_entry.id   AF-A0A348WID7-F1
#
_cell.length_a   1.000
_cell.length_b   1.000
_cell.length_c   1.000
_cell.angle_alpha   90.00
_cell.angle_beta   90.00
_cell.angle_gamma   90.00
#
_symmetry.space_group_name_H-M   'P 1'
#
loop_
_entity.id
_entity.type
_entity.pdbx_description
1 polymer ?
#
loop_
_entity_poly.entity_id
_entity_poly.type
_entity_poly.pdbx_seq_one_letter_code
_entity_poly.pdbx_strand_id
1 'polypeptide(L)'
;MSRQMPPAHPFDDDKLKEECGIYGVIGVADAANFVALGLHALQHRGQEAGGIVCHHPDHGFNNARRFGYVRDNFTDQNLMATLPGPLAIGHVRYSTAGGKAPVIRDVQPFFGEFSMGGAAVAHNGNITNADALRRELI
;
A
#
# COMPACT_ATOMS: atom_id res chain seq x y z
N MET A 1 2.50 -32.87 24.13
CA MET A 1 1.12 -32.36 24.02
C MET A 1 1.17 -31.01 23.34
N SER A 2 0.80 -30.95 22.06
CA SER A 2 0.76 -29.71 21.27
C SER A 2 -0.38 -28.84 21.79
N ARG A 3 -0.05 -27.66 22.34
CA ARG A 3 -1.05 -26.67 22.75
C ARG A 3 -1.51 -25.96 21.49
N GLN A 4 -2.52 -26.52 20.83
CA GLN A 4 -3.18 -25.91 19.69
C GLN A 4 -3.85 -24.62 20.19
N MET A 5 -3.23 -23.47 19.90
CA MET A 5 -3.88 -22.18 20.18
C MET A 5 -5.10 -22.06 19.27
N PRO A 6 -6.29 -21.75 19.80
CA PRO A 6 -7.45 -21.51 18.96
C PRO A 6 -7.18 -20.34 18.02
N PRO A 7 -7.79 -20.31 16.82
CA PRO A 7 -7.66 -19.16 15.93
C PRO A 7 -8.17 -17.93 16.68
N ALA A 8 -7.31 -16.93 16.85
CA ALA A 8 -7.70 -15.68 17.50
C ALA A 8 -8.92 -15.11 16.76
N HIS A 9 -10.04 -14.96 17.47
CA HIS A 9 -11.23 -14.36 16.88
C HIS A 9 -10.93 -12.87 16.67
N PRO A 10 -11.28 -12.26 15.51
CA PRO A 10 -10.94 -10.87 15.21
C PRO A 10 -11.54 -9.84 16.18
N PHE A 11 -12.38 -10.27 17.12
CA PHE A 11 -13.02 -9.47 18.16
C PHE A 11 -12.55 -9.83 19.59
N ASP A 12 -11.57 -10.71 19.77
CA ASP A 12 -11.01 -11.08 21.09
C ASP A 12 -10.02 -10.04 21.65
N ASP A 13 -9.76 -8.97 20.90
CA ASP A 13 -8.90 -7.85 21.30
C ASP A 13 -9.71 -6.55 21.22
N ASP A 14 -9.71 -5.76 22.29
CA ASP A 14 -10.49 -4.51 22.43
C ASP A 14 -9.88 -3.33 21.63
N LYS A 15 -8.99 -3.65 20.67
CA LYS A 15 -8.30 -2.68 19.82
C LYS A 15 -8.29 -3.16 18.38
N LEU A 16 -8.69 -2.26 17.47
CA LEU A 16 -8.48 -2.39 16.03
C LEU A 16 -6.98 -2.48 15.74
N LYS A 17 -6.48 -3.67 15.39
CA LYS A 17 -5.11 -3.90 14.88
C LYS A 17 -5.02 -3.55 13.41
N GLU A 18 -5.24 -2.28 13.12
CA GLU A 18 -5.30 -1.75 11.77
C GLU A 18 -3.93 -1.16 11.37
N GLU A 19 -3.04 -2.05 10.89
CA GLU A 19 -1.60 -1.81 10.66
C GLU A 19 -1.25 -0.96 9.43
N CYS A 20 -2.10 -0.81 8.41
CA CYS A 20 -1.76 -0.02 7.21
C CYS A 20 -2.93 0.77 6.62
N GLY A 21 -2.74 2.04 6.26
CA GLY A 21 -3.78 2.85 5.60
C GLY A 21 -3.81 2.66 4.08
N ILE A 22 -5.00 2.60 3.47
CA ILE A 22 -5.18 2.57 2.00
C ILE A 22 -6.14 3.68 1.59
N TYR A 23 -5.84 4.36 0.49
CA TYR A 23 -6.73 5.36 -0.11
C TYR A 23 -6.77 5.18 -1.63
N GLY A 24 -7.93 5.38 -2.25
CA GLY A 24 -8.12 5.22 -3.69
C GLY A 24 -9.02 6.30 -4.26
N VAL A 25 -8.71 6.76 -5.47
CA VAL A 25 -9.41 7.85 -6.17
C VAL A 25 -9.59 7.48 -7.64
N ILE A 26 -10.76 7.78 -8.18
CA ILE A 26 -11.12 7.60 -9.59
C ILE A 26 -11.88 8.83 -10.10
N GLY A 27 -11.66 9.20 -11.36
CA GLY A 27 -12.50 10.17 -12.07
C GLY A 27 -12.13 11.64 -11.87
N VAL A 28 -10.92 11.94 -11.39
CA VAL A 28 -10.39 13.31 -11.27
C VAL A 28 -9.00 13.38 -11.87
N ALA A 29 -8.70 14.41 -12.67
CA ALA A 29 -7.46 14.48 -13.46
C ALA A 29 -6.18 14.26 -12.63
N ASP A 30 -6.14 14.80 -11.40
CA ASP A 30 -5.00 14.73 -10.49
C ASP A 30 -5.23 13.76 -9.32
N ALA A 31 -5.63 12.52 -9.62
CA ALA A 31 -6.02 11.54 -8.59
C ALA A 31 -4.93 11.32 -7.54
N ALA A 32 -3.66 11.38 -7.92
CA ALA A 32 -2.52 11.21 -7.02
C ALA A 32 -2.45 12.27 -5.91
N ASN A 33 -2.85 13.52 -6.18
CA ASN A 33 -2.88 14.59 -5.17
C ASN A 33 -3.94 14.33 -4.09
N PHE A 34 -5.12 13.87 -4.50
CA PHE A 34 -6.17 13.47 -3.57
C PHE A 34 -5.80 12.23 -2.78
N VAL A 35 -5.11 11.27 -3.40
CA VAL A 35 -4.54 10.12 -2.68
C VAL A 35 -3.52 10.57 -1.64
N ALA A 36 -2.59 11.47 -1.97
CA ALA A 36 -1.62 12.00 -1.01
C ALA A 36 -2.31 12.66 0.19
N LEU A 37 -3.36 13.46 -0.04
CA LEU A 37 -4.16 14.06 1.03
C LEU A 37 -4.89 13.01 1.88
N GLY A 38 -5.51 12.02 1.25
CA GLY A 38 -6.17 10.91 1.94
C GLY A 38 -5.20 10.08 2.79
N LEU A 39 -4.01 9.79 2.25
CA LEU A 39 -2.95 9.11 2.99
C LEU A 39 -2.40 9.96 4.15
N HIS A 40 -2.36 11.28 4.00
CA HIS A 40 -2.01 12.17 5.11
C HIS A 40 -3.03 12.09 6.25
N ALA A 41 -4.34 12.04 5.94
CA ALA A 41 -5.37 11.81 6.95
C ALA A 41 -5.24 10.42 7.61
N LEU A 42 -4.79 9.41 6.86
CA LEU A 42 -4.54 8.06 7.34
C LEU A 42 -3.13 7.85 7.92
N GLN A 43 -2.32 8.90 8.09
CA GLN A 43 -0.93 8.79 8.53
C GLN A 43 -0.76 8.09 9.89
N HIS A 44 -1.77 8.21 10.76
CA HIS A 44 -1.82 7.54 12.05
C HIS A 44 -1.82 6.00 11.94
N ARG A 45 -2.12 5.46 10.74
CA ARG A 45 -2.14 4.03 10.43
C ARG A 45 -0.85 3.50 9.83
N GLY A 46 0.21 4.32 9.74
CA GLY A 46 1.50 3.87 9.21
C GLY A 46 2.45 5.04 9.02
N GLN A 47 3.64 4.99 9.62
CA GLN A 47 4.60 6.10 9.65
C GLN A 47 5.94 5.75 8.99
N GLU A 48 6.13 4.50 8.57
CA GLU A 48 7.43 4.02 8.09
C GLU A 48 7.68 4.32 6.62
N ALA A 49 6.62 4.25 5.81
CA ALA A 49 6.69 4.43 4.37
C ALA A 49 5.32 4.74 3.78
N GLY A 50 5.35 5.39 2.63
CA GLY A 50 4.17 5.64 1.80
C GLY A 50 4.45 5.36 0.32
N GLY A 51 3.42 4.94 -0.40
CA GLY A 51 3.49 4.77 -1.84
C GLY A 51 2.19 5.17 -2.52
N ILE A 52 2.32 5.60 -3.78
CA ILE A 52 1.21 5.89 -4.68
C ILE A 52 1.49 5.20 -6.01
N VAL A 53 0.45 4.57 -6.57
CA VAL A 53 0.42 4.11 -7.96
C VAL A 53 -0.76 4.77 -8.65
N CYS A 54 -0.54 5.37 -9.81
CA CYS A 54 -1.58 5.96 -10.63
C CYS A 54 -1.56 5.40 -12.05
N HIS A 55 -2.63 5.65 -12.80
CA HIS A 55 -2.76 5.24 -14.18
C HIS A 55 -3.36 6.36 -15.04
N HIS A 56 -2.71 6.62 -16.18
CA HIS A 56 -3.23 7.47 -17.25
C HIS A 56 -3.37 6.64 -18.55
N PRO A 57 -4.46 6.80 -19.33
CA PRO A 57 -4.60 6.07 -20.60
C PRO A 57 -3.39 6.18 -21.54
N ASP A 58 -2.83 7.38 -21.69
CA ASP A 58 -1.67 7.63 -22.56
C ASP A 58 -0.30 7.34 -21.94
N HIS A 59 -0.17 7.35 -20.60
CA HIS A 59 1.12 7.17 -19.92
C HIS A 59 1.24 5.83 -19.17
N GLY A 60 0.17 5.03 -19.15
CA GLY A 60 0.10 3.79 -18.39
C GLY A 60 0.24 3.99 -16.88
N PHE A 61 0.80 2.98 -16.22
CA PHE A 61 1.02 2.97 -14.77
C PHE A 61 2.27 3.77 -14.38
N ASN A 62 2.14 4.59 -13.35
CA ASN A 62 3.25 5.32 -12.75
C ASN A 62 3.23 5.11 -11.24
N ASN A 63 4.40 5.07 -10.60
CA ASN A 63 4.50 4.84 -9.17
C ASN A 63 5.59 5.65 -8.49
N ALA A 64 5.35 5.96 -7.21
CA ALA A 64 6.32 6.57 -6.33
C ALA A 64 6.22 5.93 -4.96
N ARG A 65 7.36 5.58 -4.38
CA ARG A 65 7.49 4.96 -3.06
C ARG A 65 8.56 5.68 -2.27
N ARG A 66 8.30 5.97 -0.99
CA ARG A 66 9.21 6.69 -0.12
C ARG A 66 9.13 6.17 1.32
N PHE A 67 10.25 6.26 2.03
CA PHE A 67 10.27 6.05 3.47
C PHE A 67 9.89 7.33 4.21
N GLY A 68 9.32 7.18 5.40
CA GLY A 68 8.87 8.27 6.25
C GLY A 68 7.45 8.75 5.94
N TYR A 69 7.13 9.94 6.46
CA TYR A 69 5.79 10.50 6.42
C TYR A 69 5.36 10.92 5.02
N VAL A 70 4.05 10.84 4.76
CA VAL A 70 3.44 11.28 3.50
C VAL A 70 3.68 12.76 3.27
N ARG A 71 3.55 13.58 4.33
CA ARG A 71 3.79 15.03 4.29
C ARG A 71 5.18 15.40 3.78
N ASP A 72 6.19 14.60 4.14
CA ASP A 72 7.58 14.92 3.81
C ASP A 72 7.94 14.47 2.39
N ASN A 73 7.13 13.58 1.82
CA ASN A 73 7.45 12.88 0.58
C ASN A 73 6.53 13.24 -0.58
N PHE A 74 5.23 13.43 -0.35
CA PHE A 74 4.21 13.64 -1.38
C PHE A 74 3.64 15.06 -1.32
N THR A 75 4.50 16.04 -1.06
CA THR A 75 4.22 17.49 -1.15
C THR A 75 5.04 18.19 -2.23
N ASP A 76 6.06 17.51 -2.78
CA ASP A 76 6.90 18.03 -3.86
C ASP A 76 6.17 17.95 -5.21
N GLN A 77 6.03 19.09 -5.87
CA GLN A 77 5.32 19.19 -7.16
C GLN A 77 6.01 18.42 -8.29
N ASN A 78 7.34 18.34 -8.30
CA ASN A 78 8.07 17.59 -9.33
C ASN A 78 7.82 16.09 -9.18
N LEU A 79 7.76 15.59 -7.95
CA LEU A 79 7.36 14.21 -7.69
C LEU A 79 5.91 13.97 -8.13
N MET A 80 4.98 14.85 -7.76
CA MET A 80 3.57 14.65 -8.10
C MET A 80 3.34 14.71 -9.62
N ALA A 81 4.15 15.47 -10.36
CA ALA A 81 4.13 15.51 -11.82
C ALA A 81 4.51 14.15 -12.47
N THR A 82 5.24 13.29 -11.76
CA THR A 82 5.51 11.91 -12.22
C THR A 82 4.37 10.93 -11.94
N LEU A 83 3.25 11.40 -11.38
CA LEU A 83 2.08 10.58 -11.04
C LEU A 83 0.82 11.07 -11.76
N PRO A 84 0.80 11.07 -13.12
CA PRO A 84 -0.34 11.58 -13.88
C PRO A 84 -1.53 10.61 -13.87
N GLY A 85 -2.72 11.17 -14.02
CA GLY A 85 -3.89 10.44 -14.50
C GLY A 85 -5.06 10.29 -13.52
N PRO A 86 -6.20 9.84 -14.07
CA PRO A 86 -7.47 9.95 -13.37
C PRO A 86 -7.75 8.83 -12.37
N LEU A 87 -6.84 7.87 -12.22
CA LEU A 87 -6.95 6.75 -11.30
C LEU A 87 -5.69 6.68 -10.45
N ALA A 88 -5.84 6.59 -9.14
CA ALA A 88 -4.72 6.39 -8.23
C ALA A 88 -5.14 5.60 -6.99
N ILE A 89 -4.20 4.80 -6.49
CA ILE A 89 -4.27 4.15 -5.19
C ILE A 89 -3.00 4.47 -4.40
N GLY A 90 -3.11 4.48 -3.08
CA GLY A 90 -1.98 4.73 -2.21
C GLY A 90 -2.07 3.91 -0.94
N HIS A 91 -0.93 3.80 -0.28
CA HIS A 91 -0.78 3.02 0.94
C HIS A 91 0.22 3.66 1.89
N VAL A 92 -0.08 3.65 3.20
CA VAL A 92 0.87 3.95 4.28
C VAL A 92 1.13 2.70 5.10
N ARG A 93 2.42 2.45 5.38
CA ARG A 93 2.90 1.24 6.05
C ARG A 93 3.24 1.51 7.51
N TYR A 94 2.76 0.65 8.40
CA TYR A 94 3.32 0.46 9.74
C TYR A 94 4.23 -0.77 9.77
N SER A 95 5.10 -0.87 10.78
CA SER A 95 5.98 -2.03 10.94
C SER A 95 5.16 -3.26 11.27
N THR A 96 4.91 -4.10 10.28
CA THR A 96 4.35 -5.42 10.53
C THR A 96 5.45 -6.38 10.98
N ALA A 97 5.08 -7.38 11.78
CA ALA A 97 5.96 -8.43 12.26
C ALA A 97 6.83 -9.03 11.14
N GLY A 98 8.15 -9.13 11.38
CA GLY A 98 9.08 -9.67 10.39
C GLY A 98 10.56 -9.32 10.61
N GLY A 99 10.89 -8.35 11.47
CA GLY A 99 12.24 -8.08 11.98
C GLY A 99 13.32 -7.70 10.96
N LYS A 100 13.00 -7.65 9.67
CA LYS A 100 13.91 -7.23 8.60
C LYS A 100 13.81 -5.72 8.40
N ALA A 101 14.95 -5.09 8.16
CA ALA A 101 14.99 -3.68 7.76
C ALA A 101 14.09 -3.48 6.53
N PRO A 102 13.21 -2.47 6.51
CA PRO A 102 12.26 -2.30 5.44
C PRO A 102 13.00 -1.97 4.14
N VAL A 103 12.71 -2.74 3.08
CA VAL A 103 13.25 -2.50 1.73
C VAL A 103 12.21 -1.73 0.92
N ILE A 104 12.66 -0.77 0.10
CA ILE A 104 11.76 0.10 -0.68
C ILE A 104 10.84 -0.70 -1.63
N ARG A 105 11.28 -1.89 -2.05
CA ARG A 105 10.49 -2.80 -2.89
C ARG A 105 9.25 -3.35 -2.18
N ASP A 106 9.27 -3.40 -0.85
CA ASP A 106 8.17 -3.89 -0.02
C ASP A 106 7.15 -2.78 0.30
N VAL A 107 7.41 -1.54 -0.11
CA VAL A 107 6.48 -0.43 0.05
C VAL A 107 5.36 -0.57 -0.99
N GLN A 108 4.15 -0.72 -0.49
CA GLN A 108 2.92 -0.79 -1.28
C GLN A 108 2.50 0.61 -1.78
N PRO A 109 1.69 0.72 -2.85
CA PRO A 109 1.08 -0.37 -3.63
C PRO A 109 2.07 -1.16 -4.51
N PHE A 110 1.81 -2.46 -4.65
CA PHE A 110 2.52 -3.32 -5.61
C PHE A 110 1.92 -3.12 -7.00
N PHE A 111 2.77 -3.17 -8.02
CA PHE A 111 2.36 -3.10 -9.42
C PHE A 111 3.03 -4.27 -10.16
N GLY A 112 2.28 -4.91 -11.04
CA GLY A 112 2.77 -5.97 -11.92
C GLY A 112 2.15 -5.88 -13.31
N GLU A 113 2.92 -6.32 -14.31
CA GLU A 113 2.43 -6.50 -15.67
C GLU A 113 1.94 -7.94 -15.86
N PHE A 114 0.75 -8.08 -16.44
CA PHE A 114 0.12 -9.36 -16.76
C PHE A 114 -0.15 -9.43 -18.27
N SER A 115 -0.45 -10.62 -18.78
CA SER A 115 -0.80 -10.82 -20.20
C SER A 115 -2.03 -10.01 -20.64
N MET A 116 -2.90 -9.66 -19.71
CA MET A 116 -4.11 -8.85 -19.92
C MET A 116 -3.91 -7.34 -19.65
N GLY A 117 -2.68 -6.91 -19.33
CA GLY A 117 -2.37 -5.53 -18.95
C GLY A 117 -1.76 -5.43 -17.54
N GLY A 118 -1.51 -4.20 -17.09
CA GLY A 118 -0.98 -3.93 -15.76
C GLY A 118 -2.06 -3.92 -14.67
N ALA A 119 -1.70 -4.33 -13.45
CA ALA A 119 -2.54 -4.13 -12.28
C ALA A 119 -1.72 -3.66 -11.08
N ALA A 120 -2.35 -2.87 -10.22
CA ALA A 120 -1.78 -2.39 -8.97
C ALA A 120 -2.67 -2.78 -7.79
N VAL A 121 -2.04 -3.19 -6.68
CA VAL A 121 -2.72 -3.67 -5.47
C VAL A 121 -2.10 -3.06 -4.22
N ALA A 122 -2.98 -2.61 -3.32
CA ALA A 122 -2.65 -2.23 -1.96
C ALA A 122 -3.50 -3.08 -1.00
N HIS A 123 -2.92 -3.48 0.11
CA HIS A 123 -3.53 -4.41 1.05
C HIS A 123 -3.17 -4.08 2.49
N ASN A 124 -4.19 -4.14 3.36
CA ASN A 124 -4.12 -3.93 4.79
C ASN A 124 -4.63 -5.20 5.47
N GLY A 125 -3.72 -6.01 5.99
CA GLY A 125 -4.03 -7.31 6.57
C GLY A 125 -2.86 -8.27 6.48
N ASN A 126 -3.11 -9.55 6.72
CA ASN A 126 -2.11 -10.61 6.64
C ASN A 126 -2.65 -11.84 5.90
N ILE A 127 -1.85 -12.40 4.98
CA ILE A 127 -2.17 -13.64 4.27
C ILE A 127 -1.59 -14.81 5.07
N THR A 128 -2.44 -15.48 5.86
CA THR A 128 -2.00 -16.49 6.84
C THR A 128 -1.36 -17.74 6.25
N ASN A 129 -1.65 -18.04 4.98
CA ASN A 129 -1.10 -19.17 4.22
C ASN A 129 -0.12 -18.73 3.12
N ALA A 130 0.51 -17.54 3.24
CA ALA A 130 1.39 -16.96 2.22
C ALA A 130 2.50 -17.92 1.75
N ASP A 131 3.14 -18.66 2.67
CA ASP A 131 4.20 -19.62 2.31
C ASP A 131 3.68 -20.81 1.49
N ALA A 132 2.45 -21.24 1.74
CA ALA A 132 1.83 -22.31 0.96
C ALA A 132 1.49 -21.83 -0.46
N LEU A 133 0.84 -20.67 -0.57
CA LEU A 133 0.52 -20.05 -1.85
C LEU A 133 1.77 -19.76 -2.68
N ARG A 134 2.85 -19.29 -2.03
CA ARG A 134 4.13 -19.02 -2.71
C ARG A 134 4.70 -20.28 -3.38
N ARG A 135 4.64 -21.45 -2.72
CA ARG A 135 5.12 -22.73 -3.28
C ARG A 135 4.25 -23.28 -4.39
N GLU A 136 2.97 -22.92 -4.42
CA GLU A 136 2.04 -23.33 -5.47
C GLU A 136 2.26 -22.51 -6.75
N LEU A 137 2.64 -21.23 -6.59
CA LEU A 137 2.77 -20.27 -7.68
C LEU A 137 4.19 -20.12 -8.23
N ILE A 138 5.23 -20.52 -7.48
CA ILE A 138 6.66 -20.38 -7.81
C ILE A 138 7.42 -21.66 -7.43
#